data_AF-A0A933AVT6-F1
#
_entry.id   AF-A0A933AVT6-F1
#
_cell.length_a   1.000
_cell.length_b   1.000
_cell.length_c   1.000
_cell.angle_alpha   90.00
_cell.angle_beta   90.00
_cell.angle_gamma   90.00
#
_symmetry.space_group_name_H-M   'P 1'
#
loop_
_entity.id
_entity.type
_entity.pdbx_description
1 polymer ?
#
loop_
_entity_poly.entity_id
_entity_poly.type
_entity_poly.pdbx_seq_one_letter_code
_entity_poly.pdbx_strand_id
1 'polypeptide(L)'
;MTKHQMLADIKDTLGTVPDWMVSVPDHVLEHEWSIIKNFQLGETAIPNKYKELIGLGVAALLECPYCIHFHTEAAKFWGASQEEIAEALKILSSQADE
;
A
#
# COMPACT_ATOMS: atom_id res chain seq x y z
N MET A 1 9.85 10.22 -18.01
CA MET A 1 10.53 11.27 -17.19
C MET A 1 12.01 10.90 -17.04
N THR A 2 12.93 11.82 -16.70
CA THR A 2 14.30 11.39 -16.32
C THR A 2 14.28 10.73 -14.94
N LYS A 3 15.24 9.84 -14.64
CA LYS A 3 15.35 9.20 -13.31
C LYS A 3 15.34 10.23 -12.18
N HIS A 4 16.10 11.31 -12.33
CA HIS A 4 16.18 12.37 -11.34
C HIS A 4 14.82 13.02 -11.07
N GLN A 5 14.04 13.30 -12.12
CA GLN A 5 12.69 13.84 -11.99
C GLN A 5 11.74 12.87 -11.29
N MET A 6 11.86 11.56 -11.58
CA MET A 6 11.04 10.53 -10.92
C MET A 6 11.36 10.41 -9.43
N LEU A 7 12.64 10.38 -9.06
CA LEU A 7 13.04 10.31 -7.65
C LEU A 7 12.61 11.56 -6.85
N ALA A 8 12.61 12.74 -7.49
CA ALA A 8 12.08 13.95 -6.87
C ALA A 8 10.56 13.84 -6.61
N ASP A 9 9.80 13.37 -7.61
CA ASP A 9 8.35 13.18 -7.48
C ASP A 9 7.96 12.10 -6.45
N ILE A 10 8.75 11.03 -6.36
CA ILE A 10 8.64 10.01 -5.30
C ILE A 10 8.82 10.65 -3.93
N LYS A 11 9.86 11.46 -3.76
CA LYS A 11 10.14 12.14 -2.48
C LYS A 11 9.00 13.07 -2.08
N ASP A 12 8.45 13.81 -3.03
CA ASP A 12 7.34 14.73 -2.77
C ASP A 12 6.05 13.96 -2.39
N THR A 13 5.84 12.79 -2.98
CA THR A 13 4.66 11.96 -2.72
C THR A 13 4.76 11.16 -1.41
N LEU A 14 5.93 10.57 -1.12
CA LEU A 14 6.14 9.65 0.01
C LEU A 14 6.87 10.30 1.20
N GLY A 15 7.34 11.54 1.06
CA GLY A 15 8.19 12.24 2.05
C GLY A 15 9.65 11.77 2.07
N THR A 16 9.94 10.58 1.54
CA THR A 16 11.28 10.03 1.36
C THR A 16 11.36 9.25 0.04
N VAL A 17 12.57 8.94 -0.42
CA VAL A 17 12.78 8.01 -1.53
C VAL A 17 13.16 6.66 -0.92
N PRO A 18 12.30 5.64 -0.99
CA PRO A 18 12.64 4.32 -0.50
C PRO A 18 13.84 3.72 -1.27
N ASP A 19 14.75 3.05 -0.56
CA ASP A 19 15.98 2.49 -1.14
C ASP A 19 15.71 1.49 -2.29
N TRP A 20 14.59 0.76 -2.19
CA TRP A 20 14.20 -0.19 -3.23
C TRP A 20 13.86 0.52 -4.55
N MET A 21 13.29 1.72 -4.52
CA MET A 21 13.01 2.52 -5.74
C MET A 21 14.29 3.05 -6.39
N VAL A 22 15.31 3.37 -5.59
CA VAL A 22 16.64 3.76 -6.12
C VAL A 22 17.27 2.61 -6.90
N SER A 23 17.04 1.39 -6.43
CA SER A 23 17.58 0.15 -6.98
C SER A 23 16.83 -0.35 -8.23
N VAL A 24 15.64 0.18 -8.54
CA VAL A 24 14.89 -0.16 -9.75
C VAL A 24 15.63 0.36 -10.99
N PRO A 25 15.81 -0.45 -12.05
CA PRO A 25 16.37 0.00 -13.31
C PRO A 25 15.54 1.12 -13.96
N ASP A 26 16.22 2.12 -14.53
CA ASP A 26 15.60 3.35 -15.03
C ASP A 26 14.46 3.13 -16.02
N HIS A 27 14.62 2.14 -16.91
CA HIS A 27 13.62 1.80 -17.94
C HIS A 27 12.34 1.18 -17.37
N VAL A 28 12.37 0.70 -16.12
CA VAL A 28 11.23 0.09 -15.43
C VAL A 28 10.63 1.06 -14.42
N LEU A 29 11.46 1.95 -13.84
CA LEU A 29 11.08 2.87 -12.77
C LEU A 29 9.86 3.75 -13.14
N GLU A 30 9.77 4.24 -14.37
CA GLU A 30 8.64 5.07 -14.80
C GLU A 30 7.31 4.31 -14.74
N HIS A 31 7.30 3.08 -15.23
CA HIS A 31 6.10 2.25 -15.22
C HIS A 31 5.71 1.84 -13.79
N GLU A 32 6.67 1.37 -12.99
CA GLU A 32 6.44 0.98 -11.60
C GLU A 32 5.93 2.16 -10.77
N TRP A 33 6.57 3.32 -10.90
CA TRP A 33 6.14 4.50 -10.18
C TRP A 33 4.75 4.97 -10.61
N SER A 34 4.41 4.87 -11.89
CA SER A 34 3.07 5.17 -12.38
C SER A 34 2.00 4.28 -11.73
N ILE A 35 2.27 2.98 -11.57
CA ILE A 35 1.35 2.06 -10.88
C ILE A 35 1.19 2.48 -9.42
N ILE A 36 2.30 2.71 -8.72
CA ILE A 36 2.25 3.04 -7.30
C ILE A 36 1.51 4.36 -7.09
N LYS A 37 1.93 5.41 -7.79
CA LYS A 37 1.37 6.76 -7.61
C LYS A 37 -0.08 6.85 -8.04
N ASN A 38 -0.42 6.34 -9.22
CA ASN A 38 -1.73 6.59 -9.83
C ASN A 38 -2.75 5.52 -9.47
N PHE A 39 -2.32 4.28 -9.24
CA PHE A 39 -3.24 3.18 -8.94
C PHE A 39 -3.25 2.82 -7.45
N GLN A 40 -2.09 2.60 -6.82
CA GLN A 40 -2.07 2.19 -5.41
C GLN A 40 -2.43 3.36 -4.49
N LEU A 41 -1.76 4.51 -4.65
CA LEU A 41 -1.94 5.71 -3.82
C LEU A 41 -2.94 6.72 -4.39
N GLY A 42 -3.23 6.61 -5.68
CA GLY A 42 -4.09 7.56 -6.39
C GLY A 42 -5.59 7.36 -6.10
N GLU A 43 -6.37 8.39 -6.41
CA GLU A 43 -7.83 8.29 -6.41
C GLU A 43 -8.29 7.34 -7.51
N THR A 44 -8.97 6.27 -7.12
CA THR A 44 -9.56 5.29 -8.04
C THR A 44 -10.99 5.00 -7.59
N ALA A 45 -11.67 4.07 -8.27
CA ALA A 45 -13.01 3.64 -7.87
C ALA A 45 -13.09 3.12 -6.42
N ILE A 46 -12.01 2.54 -5.90
CA ILE A 46 -11.91 2.15 -4.49
C ILE A 46 -11.10 3.21 -3.75
N PRO A 47 -11.65 3.87 -2.72
CA PRO A 47 -10.89 4.80 -1.89
C PRO A 47 -9.73 4.10 -1.15
N ASN A 48 -8.62 4.80 -0.92
CA ASN A 48 -7.41 4.23 -0.34
C ASN A 48 -7.63 3.53 1.01
N LYS A 49 -8.48 4.09 1.89
CA LYS A 49 -8.88 3.43 3.15
C LYS A 49 -9.29 1.98 2.93
N TYR A 50 -10.15 1.74 1.94
CA TYR A 50 -10.65 0.40 1.63
C TYR A 50 -9.62 -0.46 0.89
N LYS A 51 -8.77 0.12 0.05
CA LYS A 51 -7.64 -0.63 -0.55
C LYS A 51 -6.72 -1.20 0.53
N GLU A 52 -6.40 -0.39 1.53
CA GLU A 52 -5.52 -0.83 2.63
C GLU A 52 -6.21 -1.84 3.56
N LEU A 53 -7.52 -1.72 3.83
CA LEU A 53 -8.26 -2.74 4.57
C LEU A 53 -8.34 -4.08 3.82
N ILE A 54 -8.47 -4.06 2.49
CA ILE A 54 -8.38 -5.26 1.65
C ILE A 54 -6.96 -5.84 1.73
N GLY A 55 -5.94 -5.00 1.57
CA GLY A 55 -4.53 -5.39 1.70
C GLY A 55 -4.22 -6.01 3.05
N LEU A 56 -4.79 -5.48 4.14
CA LEU A 56 -4.67 -6.03 5.49
C LEU A 56 -5.23 -7.45 5.58
N GLY A 57 -6.40 -7.69 5.00
CA GLY A 57 -7.00 -9.04 4.95
C GLY A 57 -6.11 -10.03 4.19
N VAL A 58 -5.58 -9.63 3.03
CA VAL A 58 -4.64 -10.45 2.23
C VAL A 58 -3.34 -10.70 2.99
N ALA A 59 -2.80 -9.68 3.66
CA ALA A 59 -1.59 -9.78 4.46
C ALA A 59 -1.75 -10.75 5.64
N ALA A 60 -2.92 -10.73 6.29
CA ALA A 60 -3.25 -11.65 7.36
C ALA A 60 -3.36 -13.10 6.85
N LEU A 61 -4.01 -13.31 5.70
CA LEU A 61 -4.11 -14.63 5.06
C LEU A 61 -2.74 -15.21 4.69
N LEU A 62 -1.84 -14.36 4.18
CA LEU A 62 -0.47 -14.75 3.82
C LEU A 62 0.47 -14.86 5.02
N GLU A 63 -0.03 -14.60 6.23
CA GLU A 63 0.76 -14.57 7.47
C GLU A 63 2.02 -13.71 7.36
N CYS A 64 1.96 -12.57 6.64
CA CYS A 64 3.09 -11.68 6.42
C CYS A 64 3.13 -10.58 7.50
N PRO A 65 3.99 -10.65 8.54
CA PRO A 65 3.93 -9.72 9.67
C PRO A 65 4.25 -8.27 9.26
N TYR A 66 5.19 -8.12 8.31
CA TYR A 66 5.52 -6.82 7.74
C TYR A 66 4.33 -6.21 6.99
N CYS A 67 3.66 -7.01 6.14
CA CYS A 67 2.52 -6.58 5.36
C CYS A 67 1.33 -6.21 6.27
N ILE A 68 1.11 -6.99 7.34
CA ILE A 68 0.08 -6.70 8.35
C ILE A 68 0.35 -5.34 8.99
N HIS A 69 1.59 -5.09 9.41
CA HIS A 69 1.97 -3.82 10.00
C HIS A 69 1.79 -2.66 9.01
N PHE A 70 2.31 -2.82 7.79
CA PHE A 70 2.24 -1.81 6.74
C PHE A 70 0.79 -1.42 6.42
N HIS A 71 -0.06 -2.39 6.07
CA HIS A 71 -1.46 -2.12 5.71
C HIS A 71 -2.28 -1.62 6.89
N THR A 72 -1.95 -2.02 8.13
CA THR A 72 -2.59 -1.45 9.33
C THR A 72 -2.29 0.04 9.46
N GLU A 73 -1.02 0.44 9.36
CA GLU A 73 -0.64 1.85 9.50
C GLU A 73 -1.10 2.68 8.29
N ALA A 74 -1.05 2.13 7.08
CA ALA A 74 -1.58 2.79 5.88
C ALA A 74 -3.11 2.97 5.94
N ALA A 75 -3.86 1.98 6.42
CA ALA A 75 -5.30 2.11 6.62
C ALA A 75 -5.63 3.23 7.62
N LYS A 76 -4.92 3.28 8.76
CA LYS A 76 -5.05 4.38 9.75
C LYS A 76 -4.72 5.74 9.16
N PHE A 77 -3.65 5.83 8.37
CA PHE A 77 -3.26 7.05 7.67
C PHE A 77 -4.39 7.57 6.77
N TRP A 78 -5.11 6.66 6.10
CA TRP A 78 -6.31 6.98 5.30
C TRP A 78 -7.61 7.06 6.10
N GLY A 79 -7.53 7.13 7.44
CA GLY A 79 -8.67 7.38 8.32
C GLY A 79 -9.48 6.15 8.69
N ALA A 80 -8.93 4.94 8.56
CA ALA A 80 -9.58 3.74 9.08
C ALA A 80 -9.66 3.77 10.62
N SER A 81 -10.84 3.45 11.15
CA SER A 81 -11.03 3.32 12.59
C SER A 81 -10.45 2.00 13.12
N GLN A 82 -10.27 1.92 14.44
CA GLN A 82 -9.79 0.70 15.07
C GLN A 82 -10.79 -0.45 14.91
N GLU A 83 -12.08 -0.14 14.90
CA GLU A 83 -13.19 -1.06 14.65
C GLU A 83 -13.14 -1.61 13.22
N GLU A 84 -12.96 -0.74 12.20
CA GLU A 84 -12.84 -1.17 10.80
C GLU A 84 -11.64 -2.13 10.59
N ILE A 85 -10.50 -1.84 11.24
CA ILE A 85 -9.31 -2.70 11.21
C ILE A 85 -9.59 -4.05 11.87
N ALA A 86 -10.26 -4.05 13.03
CA ALA A 86 -10.60 -5.27 13.74
C ALA A 86 -11.58 -6.14 12.94
N GLU A 87 -12.58 -5.54 12.30
CA GLU A 87 -13.51 -6.24 11.41
C GLU A 87 -12.78 -6.86 10.22
N ALA A 88 -11.89 -6.12 9.55
CA ALA A 88 -11.11 -6.63 8.42
C ALA A 88 -10.27 -7.87 8.81
N LEU A 89 -9.61 -7.86 9.97
CA LEU A 89 -8.85 -9.01 10.48
C LEU A 89 -9.77 -10.17 10.88
N LYS A 90 -10.96 -9.88 11.41
CA LYS A 90 -11.93 -10.91 11.81
C LYS A 90 -12.42 -11.74 10.62
N ILE A 91 -12.55 -11.14 9.43
CA ILE A 91 -12.98 -11.82 8.19
C ILE A 91 -12.17 -13.09 7.93
N LEU A 92 -10.84 -13.03 8.10
CA LEU A 92 -9.97 -14.21 7.93
C LEU A 92 -10.39 -15.35 8.87
N SER A 93 -10.52 -15.07 10.15
CA SER A 93 -10.90 -16.10 11.13
C SER A 93 -12.30 -16.68 10.90
N SER A 94 -13.23 -15.90 10.31
CA SER A 94 -14.56 -16.41 9.99
C SER A 94 -14.60 -17.33 8.77
N GLN A 95 -13.54 -17.35 7.96
CA GLN A 95 -13.41 -18.24 6.79
C GLN A 95 -12.49 -19.44 7.07
N ALA A 96 -11.75 -19.42 8.17
CA ALA A 96 -10.84 -20.51 8.54
C ALA A 96 -11.57 -21.77 9.08
N ASP A 97 -12.88 -21.68 9.30
CA ASP A 97 -13.73 -22.76 9.81
C ASP A 97 -14.45 -23.56 8.69
N GLU A 98 -14.25 -23.20 7.42
CA GLU A 98 -14.76 -23.90 6.21
C GLU A 98 -13.68 -24.75 5.52
#